data_AF-A0A378J2V2-F1
#
_entry.id   AF-A0A378J2V2-F1
#
_cell.length_a   1.000
_cell.length_b   1.000
_cell.length_c   1.000
_cell.angle_alpha   90.00
_cell.angle_beta   90.00
_cell.angle_gamma   90.00
#
_symmetry.space_group_name_H-M   'P 1'
#
loop_
_entity.id
_entity.type
_entity.pdbx_description
1 polymer ?
#
loop_
_entity_poly.entity_id
_entity_poly.type
_entity_poly.pdbx_seq_one_letter_code
_entity_poly.pdbx_strand_id
1 'polypeptide(L)'
;MKWTHWCVLVVFCFSSTAFAVNNQELSPKLILNQIKMIKEGEWLGDDLYFDISVLRSKKPTQYIRIPEFPFHLPSSKINTLKSTRLWSEPIKSGEKVILIVSMMDQDSKPLNPDDVIGLIRVELKNEKGSLHLKWSMPNQKSEPVNWAINTPQKFLLSNANGQYELYLSVLSQK
;
A
#
# COMPACT_ATOMS: atom_id res chain seq x y z
N MET A 1 19.25 10.65 -81.62
CA MET A 1 19.72 10.15 -80.30
C MET A 1 18.58 10.30 -79.32
N LYS A 2 18.06 9.19 -78.75
CA LYS A 2 16.91 9.20 -77.84
C LYS A 2 17.42 9.06 -76.40
N TRP A 3 17.02 9.99 -75.54
CA TRP A 3 17.44 10.11 -74.16
C TRP A 3 16.47 9.29 -73.29
N THR A 4 16.97 8.23 -72.64
CA THR A 4 16.19 7.42 -71.71
C THR A 4 16.45 7.92 -70.29
N HIS A 5 15.48 8.63 -69.73
CA HIS A 5 15.50 9.03 -68.32
C HIS A 5 15.18 7.82 -67.44
N TRP A 6 16.16 7.40 -66.64
CA TRP A 6 15.95 6.49 -65.51
C TRP A 6 15.40 7.27 -64.32
N CYS A 7 14.13 7.02 -63.99
CA CYS A 7 13.54 7.41 -62.72
C CYS A 7 14.07 6.48 -61.62
N VAL A 8 15.01 6.96 -60.81
CA VAL A 8 15.39 6.30 -59.55
C VAL A 8 14.36 6.67 -58.49
N LEU A 9 13.52 5.70 -58.13
CA LEU A 9 12.52 5.81 -57.07
C LEU A 9 13.18 5.43 -55.73
N VAL A 10 13.64 6.43 -54.98
CA VAL A 10 14.14 6.23 -53.61
C VAL A 10 12.95 6.09 -52.69
N VAL A 11 12.57 4.85 -52.38
CA VAL A 11 11.56 4.53 -51.36
C VAL A 11 12.22 4.68 -50.00
N PHE A 12 11.99 5.83 -49.34
CA PHE A 12 12.29 5.99 -47.92
C PHE A 12 11.28 5.16 -47.12
N CYS A 13 11.66 3.94 -46.73
CA CYS A 13 10.97 3.18 -45.69
C CYS A 13 11.19 3.87 -44.34
N PHE A 14 10.30 4.80 -43.99
CA PHE A 14 10.19 5.30 -42.62
C PHE A 14 9.66 4.16 -41.74
N SER A 15 10.58 3.36 -41.19
CA SER A 15 10.29 2.41 -40.13
C SER A 15 9.86 3.19 -38.90
N SER A 16 8.55 3.38 -38.74
CA SER A 16 7.96 3.93 -37.53
C SER A 16 8.23 2.97 -36.38
N THR A 17 9.26 3.26 -35.58
CA THR A 17 9.46 2.60 -34.29
C THR A 17 8.37 3.09 -33.35
N ALA A 18 7.24 2.38 -33.33
CA ALA A 18 6.25 2.54 -32.29
C ALA A 18 6.89 2.11 -30.98
N PHE A 19 7.31 3.07 -30.16
CA PHE A 19 7.65 2.80 -28.77
C PHE A 19 6.37 2.33 -28.08
N ALA A 20 6.25 1.02 -27.87
CA ALA A 20 5.18 0.44 -27.08
C ALA A 20 5.29 1.00 -25.66
N VAL A 21 4.43 1.96 -25.33
CA VAL A 21 4.23 2.38 -23.93
C VAL A 21 3.70 1.15 -23.21
N ASN A 22 4.52 0.58 -22.32
CA ASN A 22 4.11 -0.58 -21.53
C ASN A 22 2.99 -0.14 -20.57
N ASN A 23 1.74 -0.38 -20.96
CA ASN A 23 0.52 -0.09 -20.21
C ASN A 23 0.18 -1.18 -19.18
N GLN A 24 1.16 -2.00 -18.80
CA GLN A 24 0.96 -3.10 -17.86
C GLN A 24 0.45 -2.57 -16.51
N GLU A 25 -0.73 -3.06 -16.13
CA GLU A 25 -1.40 -2.78 -14.88
C GLU A 25 -1.01 -3.85 -13.85
N LEU A 26 -0.72 -3.43 -12.63
CA LEU A 26 -0.37 -4.33 -11.53
C LEU A 26 -1.45 -4.26 -10.46
N SER A 27 -1.81 -5.40 -9.87
CA SER A 27 -2.81 -5.48 -8.79
C SER A 27 -2.17 -5.94 -7.47
N PRO A 28 -1.34 -5.10 -6.83
CA PRO A 28 -0.73 -5.46 -5.56
C PRO A 28 -1.76 -5.63 -4.45
N LYS A 29 -1.37 -6.38 -3.42
CA LYS A 29 -2.18 -6.63 -2.21
C LYS A 29 -1.35 -6.27 -0.99
N LEU A 30 -1.86 -5.36 -0.15
CA LEU A 30 -1.32 -5.14 1.19
C LEU A 30 -1.94 -6.19 2.13
N ILE A 31 -1.10 -6.98 2.77
CA ILE A 31 -1.49 -8.08 3.64
C ILE A 31 -0.96 -7.81 5.05
N LEU A 32 -1.83 -7.92 6.04
CA LEU A 32 -1.48 -8.11 7.44
C LEU A 32 -1.19 -9.58 7.67
N ASN A 33 0.09 -9.94 7.74
CA ASN A 33 0.52 -11.33 7.93
C ASN A 33 0.29 -11.78 9.36
N GLN A 34 0.64 -10.93 10.32
CA GLN A 34 0.57 -11.21 11.74
C GLN A 34 0.52 -9.89 12.52
N ILE A 35 -0.13 -9.92 13.66
CA ILE A 35 -0.11 -8.88 14.67
C ILE A 35 0.09 -9.53 16.03
N LYS A 36 0.90 -8.91 16.87
CA LYS A 36 1.13 -9.33 18.25
C LYS A 36 1.01 -8.15 19.18
N MET A 37 0.35 -8.36 20.31
CA MET A 37 0.47 -7.45 21.43
C MET A 37 1.75 -7.76 22.21
N ILE A 38 2.56 -6.73 22.44
CA ILE A 38 3.81 -6.80 23.22
C ILE A 38 3.59 -6.31 24.64
N LYS A 39 2.74 -5.28 24.80
CA LYS A 39 2.35 -4.71 26.09
C LYS A 39 0.88 -4.30 26.03
N GLU A 40 0.08 -4.86 26.94
CA GLU A 40 -1.27 -4.38 27.26
C GLU A 40 -1.16 -2.95 27.81
N GLY A 41 -1.98 -2.00 27.37
CA GLY A 41 -2.08 -0.75 28.12
C GLY A 41 -3.36 -0.60 28.91
N GLU A 42 -4.55 -0.80 28.35
CA GLU A 42 -5.79 -0.62 29.12
C GLU A 42 -6.25 -1.89 29.87
N TRP A 43 -6.85 -1.68 31.05
CA TRP A 43 -7.33 -2.75 31.94
C TRP A 43 -8.52 -3.53 31.36
N LEU A 44 -9.27 -2.94 30.42
CA LEU A 44 -10.42 -3.54 29.74
C LEU A 44 -10.06 -4.14 28.37
N GLY A 45 -8.83 -3.91 27.90
CA GLY A 45 -8.35 -4.32 26.58
C GLY A 45 -8.83 -3.40 25.44
N ASP A 46 -7.97 -3.25 24.44
CA ASP A 46 -8.21 -2.37 23.29
C ASP A 46 -9.15 -3.03 22.25
N ASP A 47 -10.00 -2.23 21.60
CA ASP A 47 -10.89 -2.66 20.52
C ASP A 47 -10.33 -2.17 19.18
N LEU A 48 -9.51 -3.01 18.56
CA LEU A 48 -8.60 -2.56 17.51
C LEU A 48 -9.25 -2.55 16.13
N TYR A 49 -8.87 -1.58 15.30
CA TYR A 49 -9.16 -1.63 13.87
C TYR A 49 -8.06 -0.93 13.05
N PHE A 50 -8.10 -1.15 11.75
CA PHE A 50 -7.24 -0.47 10.78
C PHE A 50 -8.05 0.54 9.99
N ASP A 51 -7.59 1.78 9.93
CA ASP A 51 -8.04 2.76 8.95
C ASP A 51 -6.98 2.93 7.87
N ILE A 52 -7.40 2.92 6.61
CA ILE A 52 -6.51 2.96 5.45
C ILE A 52 -6.94 4.11 4.56
N SER A 53 -6.13 5.17 4.57
CA SER A 53 -6.28 6.25 3.61
C SER A 53 -5.53 5.91 2.32
N VAL A 54 -6.25 5.90 1.20
CA VAL A 54 -5.70 5.64 -0.14
C VAL A 54 -5.61 6.96 -0.90
N LEU A 55 -4.38 7.41 -1.15
CA LEU A 55 -4.10 8.64 -1.86
C LEU A 55 -3.59 8.34 -3.27
N ARG A 56 -4.28 8.91 -4.26
CA ARG A 56 -3.91 8.83 -5.68
C ARG A 56 -3.88 10.24 -6.27
N SER A 57 -3.00 10.47 -7.24
CA SER A 57 -2.95 11.77 -7.92
C SER A 57 -4.27 12.05 -8.63
N LYS A 58 -4.84 13.25 -8.43
CA LYS A 58 -6.07 13.72 -9.08
C LYS A 58 -7.33 12.88 -8.79
N LYS A 59 -7.37 12.13 -7.68
CA LYS A 59 -8.57 11.44 -7.20
C LYS A 59 -8.84 11.85 -5.75
N PRO A 60 -10.11 11.87 -5.30
CA PRO A 60 -10.43 12.00 -3.88
C PRO A 60 -9.75 10.92 -3.05
N THR A 61 -9.39 11.25 -1.81
CA THR A 61 -8.90 10.25 -0.84
C THR A 61 -10.02 9.26 -0.54
N GLN A 62 -9.71 7.98 -0.60
CA GLN A 62 -10.61 6.91 -0.18
C GLN A 62 -10.19 6.42 1.21
N TYR A 63 -11.17 6.13 2.06
CA TYR A 63 -10.97 5.65 3.43
C TYR A 63 -11.56 4.25 3.55
N ILE A 64 -10.81 3.32 4.14
CA ILE A 64 -11.21 1.93 4.28
C ILE A 64 -10.96 1.51 5.72
N ARG A 65 -12.01 1.05 6.40
CA ARG A 65 -11.94 0.54 7.77
C ARG A 65 -11.94 -0.99 7.78
N ILE A 66 -11.01 -1.62 8.50
CA ILE A 66 -10.91 -3.08 8.61
C ILE A 66 -10.71 -3.51 10.07
N PRO A 67 -11.59 -4.36 10.61
CA PRO A 67 -12.86 -4.78 10.01
C PRO A 67 -13.84 -3.60 9.86
N GLU A 68 -14.82 -3.74 8.98
CA GLU A 68 -15.85 -2.72 8.79
C GLU A 68 -16.67 -2.54 10.09
N PHE A 69 -17.04 -1.30 10.41
CA PHE A 69 -17.91 -1.00 11.55
C PHE A 69 -19.25 -1.77 11.42
N PRO A 70 -19.82 -2.32 12.51
CA PRO A 70 -19.49 -2.14 13.93
C PRO A 70 -18.45 -3.12 14.48
N PHE A 71 -17.79 -3.91 13.62
CA PHE A 71 -16.83 -4.90 14.08
C PHE A 71 -15.49 -4.26 14.45
N HIS A 72 -14.78 -4.92 15.37
CA HIS A 72 -13.44 -4.59 15.83
C HIS A 72 -12.67 -5.89 16.10
N LEU A 73 -11.36 -5.76 16.29
CA LEU A 73 -10.46 -6.85 16.64
C LEU A 73 -10.17 -6.76 18.15
N PRO A 74 -10.78 -7.63 18.97
CA PRO A 74 -10.50 -7.59 20.40
C PRO A 74 -9.03 -7.93 20.65
N SER A 75 -8.35 -7.06 21.38
CA SER A 75 -6.92 -7.15 21.65
C SER A 75 -6.51 -8.50 22.28
N SER A 76 -7.38 -9.09 23.11
CA SER A 76 -7.22 -10.43 23.69
C SER A 76 -7.09 -11.57 22.68
N LYS A 77 -7.60 -11.41 21.45
CA LYS A 77 -7.53 -12.42 20.38
C LYS A 77 -6.62 -12.00 19.23
N ILE A 78 -5.98 -10.84 19.31
CA ILE A 78 -5.25 -10.25 18.18
C ILE A 78 -4.11 -11.16 17.69
N ASN A 79 -3.44 -11.86 18.61
CA ASN A 79 -2.35 -12.79 18.31
C ASN A 79 -2.80 -14.02 17.49
N THR A 80 -4.11 -14.30 17.45
CA THR A 80 -4.70 -15.43 16.71
C THR A 80 -5.21 -15.03 15.32
N LEU A 81 -5.09 -13.74 14.96
CA LEU A 81 -5.60 -13.22 13.71
C LEU A 81 -4.89 -13.90 12.53
N LYS A 82 -5.68 -14.47 11.62
CA LYS A 82 -5.18 -15.03 10.38
C LYS A 82 -4.71 -13.91 9.45
N SER A 83 -3.83 -14.27 8.52
CA SER A 83 -3.39 -13.37 7.45
C SER A 83 -4.60 -12.70 6.77
N THR A 84 -4.65 -11.37 6.81
CA THR A 84 -5.81 -10.58 6.40
C THR A 84 -5.40 -9.59 5.33
N ARG A 85 -6.19 -9.48 4.26
CA ARG A 85 -5.96 -8.48 3.23
C ARG A 85 -6.46 -7.13 3.74
N LEU A 86 -5.56 -6.15 3.80
CA LEU A 86 -5.88 -4.78 4.17
C LEU A 86 -6.30 -3.95 2.95
N TRP A 87 -5.67 -4.14 1.81
CA TRP A 87 -5.98 -3.36 0.61
C TRP A 87 -5.57 -4.09 -0.66
N SER A 88 -6.30 -3.86 -1.76
CA SER A 88 -5.88 -4.27 -3.10
C SER A 88 -6.68 -3.55 -4.17
N GLU A 89 -5.97 -2.83 -5.02
CA GLU A 89 -6.52 -2.20 -6.22
C GLU A 89 -5.46 -2.18 -7.32
N PRO A 90 -5.87 -2.06 -8.59
CA PRO A 90 -4.95 -1.89 -9.68
C PRO A 90 -4.16 -0.57 -9.63
N ILE A 91 -2.94 -0.62 -10.16
CA ILE A 91 -2.02 0.50 -10.34
C ILE A 91 -1.54 0.49 -11.78
N LYS A 92 -1.93 1.52 -12.54
CA LYS A 92 -1.54 1.67 -13.95
C LYS A 92 -0.06 2.05 -14.06
N SER A 93 0.54 1.76 -15.21
CA SER A 93 1.90 2.21 -15.52
C SER A 93 2.01 3.74 -15.37
N GLY A 94 3.03 4.19 -14.63
CA GLY A 94 3.25 5.60 -14.27
C GLY A 94 2.45 6.08 -13.06
N GLU A 95 1.51 5.29 -12.53
CA GLU A 95 0.70 5.67 -11.37
C GLU A 95 1.44 5.44 -10.06
N LYS A 96 1.22 6.35 -9.11
CA LYS A 96 1.65 6.23 -7.71
C LYS A 96 0.43 6.19 -6.81
N VAL A 97 0.40 5.24 -5.89
CA VAL A 97 -0.56 5.12 -4.80
C VAL A 97 0.19 5.24 -3.47
N ILE A 98 -0.33 6.03 -2.55
CA ILE A 98 0.16 6.08 -1.18
C ILE A 98 -0.94 5.54 -0.28
N LEU A 99 -0.61 4.54 0.53
CA LEU A 99 -1.46 4.02 1.59
C LEU A 99 -0.95 4.57 2.92
N ILE A 100 -1.83 5.17 3.71
CA ILE A 100 -1.57 5.46 5.12
C ILE A 100 -2.39 4.46 5.92
N VAL A 101 -1.70 3.53 6.55
CA VAL A 101 -2.29 2.47 7.38
C VAL A 101 -2.18 2.90 8.83
N SER A 102 -3.31 3.21 9.42
CA SER A 102 -3.46 3.61 10.81
C SER A 102 -3.99 2.44 11.60
N MET A 103 -3.29 2.06 12.67
CA MET A 103 -3.85 1.17 13.69
C MET A 103 -4.50 2.05 14.75
N MET A 104 -5.76 1.77 15.05
CA MET A 104 -6.62 2.58 15.89
C MET A 104 -7.14 1.73 17.06
N ASP A 105 -7.34 2.37 18.20
CA ASP A 105 -8.12 1.85 19.32
C ASP A 105 -9.51 2.48 19.30
N GLN A 106 -10.54 1.66 19.26
CA GLN A 106 -11.92 2.13 19.26
C GLN A 106 -12.37 2.38 20.70
N ASP A 107 -12.77 3.62 20.96
CA ASP A 107 -13.22 3.98 22.28
C ASP A 107 -14.71 3.63 22.49
N SER A 108 -15.05 3.07 23.64
CA SER A 108 -16.39 2.53 23.92
C SER A 108 -17.43 3.60 24.31
N LYS A 109 -17.04 4.88 24.38
CA LYS A 109 -17.91 5.98 24.85
C LYS A 109 -18.24 6.98 23.74
N PRO A 110 -19.49 7.48 23.67
CA PRO A 110 -19.99 8.30 22.56
C PRO A 110 -19.34 9.69 22.41
N LEU A 111 -18.38 10.06 23.26
CA LEU A 111 -17.78 11.39 23.30
C LEU A 111 -16.25 11.37 23.18
N ASN A 112 -15.60 10.20 23.19
CA ASN A 112 -14.17 10.13 22.96
C ASN A 112 -13.88 9.80 21.50
N PRO A 113 -12.94 10.52 20.86
CA PRO A 113 -12.44 10.12 19.55
C PRO A 113 -11.57 8.86 19.68
N ASP A 114 -11.60 8.01 18.65
CA ASP A 114 -10.74 6.83 18.55
C ASP A 114 -9.24 7.24 18.58
N ASP A 115 -8.42 6.47 19.30
CA ASP A 115 -7.02 6.78 19.52
C ASP A 115 -6.12 6.16 18.46
N VAL A 116 -5.19 6.95 17.91
CA VAL A 116 -4.19 6.46 16.96
C VAL A 116 -3.06 5.74 17.71
N ILE A 117 -2.88 4.44 17.46
CA ILE A 117 -1.77 3.65 18.02
C ILE A 117 -0.50 3.85 17.19
N GLY A 118 -0.63 3.93 15.87
CA GLY A 118 0.52 4.15 14.99
C GLY A 118 0.17 4.19 13.52
N LEU A 119 1.09 4.76 12.74
CA LEU A 119 0.93 5.01 11.31
C LEU A 119 2.05 4.35 10.52
N ILE A 120 1.69 3.66 9.45
CA ILE A 120 2.62 3.09 8.46
C ILE A 120 2.24 3.66 7.10
N ARG A 121 3.20 4.27 6.41
CA ARG A 121 3.04 4.76 5.05
C ARG A 121 3.65 3.76 4.08
N VAL A 122 2.86 3.38 3.08
CA VAL A 122 3.26 2.48 1.99
C VAL A 122 3.13 3.25 0.68
N GLU A 123 4.24 3.48 -0.01
CA GLU A 123 4.23 4.03 -1.35
C GLU A 123 4.42 2.93 -2.38
N LEU A 124 3.49 2.86 -3.32
CA LEU A 124 3.47 1.92 -4.43
C LEU A 124 3.54 2.73 -5.72
N LYS A 125 4.51 2.44 -6.58
CA LYS A 125 4.63 3.07 -7.90
C LYS A 125 4.85 2.00 -8.95
N ASN A 126 4.01 1.98 -9.98
CA ASN A 126 4.23 1.12 -11.14
C ASN A 126 5.06 1.90 -12.16
N GLU A 127 6.33 1.55 -12.32
CA GLU A 127 7.20 2.11 -13.35
C GLU A 127 7.38 1.08 -14.48
N LYS A 128 6.69 1.30 -15.60
CA LYS A 128 6.81 0.47 -16.81
C LYS A 128 6.58 -1.03 -16.57
N GLY A 129 5.64 -1.39 -15.70
CA GLY A 129 5.34 -2.78 -15.33
C GLY A 129 6.16 -3.33 -14.16
N SER A 130 7.07 -2.53 -13.59
CA SER A 130 7.79 -2.86 -12.35
C SER A 130 7.17 -2.15 -11.16
N LEU A 131 6.77 -2.89 -10.13
CA LEU A 131 6.30 -2.30 -8.88
C LEU A 131 7.50 -1.85 -8.04
N HIS A 132 7.51 -0.58 -7.68
CA HIS A 132 8.43 -0.01 -6.69
C HIS A 132 7.67 0.20 -5.38
N LEU A 133 8.30 -0.23 -4.29
CA LEU A 133 7.72 -0.25 -2.95
C LEU A 133 8.64 0.51 -1.98
N LYS A 134 8.05 1.44 -1.22
CA LYS A 134 8.74 2.21 -0.19
C LYS A 134 7.88 2.27 1.06
N TRP A 135 8.49 2.01 2.21
CA TRP A 135 7.83 2.06 3.50
C TRP A 135 8.37 3.21 4.34
N SER A 136 7.53 3.82 5.16
CA SER A 136 7.97 4.70 6.23
C SER A 136 6.99 4.71 7.39
N MET A 137 7.42 5.22 8.53
CA MET A 137 6.58 5.39 9.71
C MET A 137 6.52 6.89 10.03
N PRO A 138 5.48 7.62 9.58
CA PRO A 138 5.44 9.09 9.66
C PRO A 138 5.66 9.66 11.06
N ASN A 139 5.29 8.91 12.10
CA ASN A 139 5.42 9.35 13.50
C ASN A 139 6.77 8.94 14.13
N GLN A 140 7.70 8.38 13.35
CA GLN A 140 9.04 7.99 13.80
C GLN A 140 10.11 8.70 12.96
N LYS A 141 11.25 9.02 13.58
CA LYS A 141 12.41 9.64 12.90
C LYS A 141 13.15 8.68 11.94
N SER A 142 12.54 7.55 11.58
CA SER A 142 13.13 6.57 10.68
C SER A 142 13.09 7.09 9.24
N GLU A 143 14.22 7.00 8.55
CA GLU A 143 14.26 7.21 7.11
C GLU A 143 13.36 6.20 6.40
N PRO A 144 12.68 6.60 5.31
CA PRO A 144 11.95 5.65 4.50
C PRO A 144 12.84 4.55 3.92
N VAL A 145 12.36 3.31 3.90
CA VAL A 145 13.13 2.14 3.47
C VAL A 145 12.49 1.47 2.26
N ASN A 146 13.33 1.12 1.27
CA ASN A 146 12.93 0.26 0.16
C ASN A 146 13.10 -1.19 0.61
N TRP A 147 11.98 -1.89 0.79
CA TRP A 147 11.99 -3.30 1.18
C TRP A 147 11.54 -4.21 0.04
N ALA A 148 11.90 -5.48 0.14
CA ALA A 148 11.52 -6.49 -0.84
C ALA A 148 10.00 -6.68 -0.89
N ILE A 149 9.47 -6.75 -2.11
CA ILE A 149 8.10 -7.18 -2.39
C ILE A 149 8.00 -8.68 -2.08
N ASN A 150 6.81 -9.13 -1.67
CA ASN A 150 6.50 -10.51 -1.26
C ASN A 150 7.18 -10.97 0.05
N THR A 151 7.81 -10.07 0.80
CA THR A 151 8.44 -10.39 2.09
C THR A 151 7.75 -9.63 3.23
N PRO A 152 7.31 -10.30 4.30
CA PRO A 152 6.79 -9.63 5.49
C PRO A 152 7.82 -8.71 6.14
N GLN A 153 7.38 -7.53 6.53
CA GLN A 153 8.16 -6.49 7.17
C GLN A 153 7.58 -6.22 8.55
N LYS A 154 8.47 -6.09 9.55
CA LYS A 154 8.08 -5.87 10.94
C LYS A 154 7.97 -4.38 11.23
N PHE A 155 6.91 -3.99 11.91
CA PHE A 155 6.65 -2.65 12.43
C PHE A 155 6.33 -2.73 13.91
N LEU A 156 6.79 -1.74 14.67
CA LEU A 156 6.49 -1.60 16.09
C LEU A 156 5.66 -0.34 16.28
N LEU A 157 4.39 -0.50 16.59
CA LEU A 157 3.44 0.59 16.84
C LEU A 157 3.18 0.69 18.33
N SER A 158 3.06 1.91 18.84
CA SER A 158 2.83 2.14 20.26
C SER A 158 2.27 3.53 20.50
N ASN A 159 1.33 3.62 21.43
CA ASN A 159 0.86 4.85 22.04
C ASN A 159 1.01 4.76 23.58
N ALA A 160 0.34 5.64 24.31
CA ALA A 160 0.32 5.58 25.77
C ALA A 160 -0.33 4.29 26.31
N ASN A 161 -1.24 3.69 25.54
CA ASN A 161 -2.16 2.63 25.95
C ASN A 161 -1.82 1.26 25.33
N GLY A 162 -0.66 1.09 24.71
CA GLY A 162 -0.32 -0.22 24.18
C GLY A 162 0.91 -0.24 23.29
N GLN A 163 1.43 -1.45 23.08
CA GLN A 163 2.53 -1.70 22.16
C GLN A 163 2.27 -2.96 21.34
N TYR A 164 2.40 -2.82 20.03
CA TYR A 164 2.03 -3.82 19.04
C TYR A 164 3.15 -4.05 18.03
N GLU A 165 3.39 -5.31 17.71
CA GLU A 165 4.27 -5.75 16.64
C GLU A 165 3.42 -6.22 15.45
N LEU A 166 3.56 -5.56 14.30
CA LEU A 166 2.83 -5.89 13.07
C LEU A 166 3.80 -6.43 12.02
N TYR A 167 3.34 -7.42 11.27
CA TYR A 167 4.02 -7.94 10.09
C TYR A 167 3.16 -7.66 8.87
N LEU A 168 3.62 -6.78 7.98
CA LEU A 168 2.93 -6.44 6.73
C LEU A 168 3.74 -6.88 5.52
N SER A 169 3.07 -7.34 4.47
CA SER A 169 3.69 -7.58 3.17
C SER A 169 2.89 -6.94 2.06
N VAL A 170 3.57 -6.57 0.98
CA VAL A 170 2.92 -6.27 -0.30
C VAL A 170 3.18 -7.44 -1.22
N LEU A 171 2.10 -8.10 -1.65
CA LEU A 171 2.15 -9.16 -2.64
C LEU A 171 1.89 -8.58 -4.02
N SER A 172 2.73 -8.90 -4.99
CA SER A 172 2.50 -8.54 -6.41
C SER A 172 2.56 -9.79 -7.26
N GLN A 173 1.51 -10.02 -8.05
CA GLN A 173 1.55 -11.02 -9.12
C GLN A 173 2.34 -10.42 -10.30
N LYS A 174 3.23 -11.22 -10.90
CA LYS A 174 3.92 -10.87 -12.15
C LYS A 174 3.04 -11.18 -13.35
#